data_AF-A0A1Q4B902-F1
#
_entry.id   AF-A0A1Q4B902-F1
#
_cell.length_a   1.000
_cell.length_b   1.000
_cell.length_c   1.000
_cell.angle_alpha   90.00
_cell.angle_beta   90.00
_cell.angle_gamma   90.00
#
_symmetry.space_group_name_H-M   'P 1'
#
loop_
_entity.id
_entity.type
_entity.pdbx_description
1 polymer ?
#
loop_
_entity_poly.entity_id
_entity_poly.type
_entity_poly.pdbx_seq_one_letter_code
_entity_poly.pdbx_strand_id
1 'polypeptide(L)' 'MRGGSAVDEYDLYLNVKRPSVGLYVPKGEDLPDLADKEDWVFEGTFARDLLPASVQDGIKANGHAFRNMN' A
#
# COMPACT_ATOMS: atom_id res chain seq x y z
N MET A 1 -4.46 -28.84 -5.88
CA MET A 1 -3.93 -27.73 -6.72
C MET A 1 -5.09 -26.84 -7.12
N ARG A 2 -5.20 -25.63 -6.54
CA ARG A 2 -6.00 -24.54 -7.12
C ARG A 2 -5.18 -23.29 -6.93
N GLY A 3 -4.40 -22.95 -7.96
CA GLY A 3 -3.86 -21.62 -8.11
C GLY A 3 -5.04 -20.69 -8.33
N GLY A 4 -5.55 -20.09 -7.26
CA GLY A 4 -6.06 -18.74 -7.42
C GLY A 4 -4.85 -17.95 -7.87
N SER A 5 -4.89 -17.36 -9.07
CA SER A 5 -3.95 -16.33 -9.45
C SER A 5 -3.84 -15.41 -8.24
N ALA A 6 -2.70 -15.42 -7.53
CA ALA A 6 -2.51 -14.60 -6.37
C ALA A 6 -2.65 -13.16 -6.87
N VAL A 7 -3.85 -12.60 -6.73
CA VAL A 7 -4.11 -11.22 -7.09
C VAL A 7 -3.31 -10.49 -6.04
N ASP A 8 -2.18 -9.92 -6.45
CA ASP A 8 -1.37 -9.11 -5.55
C ASP A 8 -2.29 -8.00 -5.03
N GLU A 9 -2.69 -8.10 -3.77
CA GLU A 9 -3.53 -7.12 -3.10
C GLU A 9 -2.63 -6.23 -2.25
N TYR A 10 -3.01 -4.97 -2.12
CA TYR A 10 -2.25 -3.98 -1.36
C TYR A 10 -3.16 -3.25 -0.39
N ASP A 11 -2.71 -3.17 0.84
CA ASP A 11 -3.37 -2.42 1.90
C ASP A 11 -2.98 -0.94 1.80
N LEU A 12 -3.99 -0.08 1.73
CA LEU A 12 -3.85 1.38 1.73
C LEU A 12 -3.96 1.90 3.15
N TYR A 13 -2.98 2.69 3.52
CA TYR A 13 -2.96 3.47 4.75
C TYR A 13 -2.90 4.95 4.40
N LEU A 14 -3.74 5.76 5.04
CA LEU A 14 -3.74 7.21 4.91
C LEU A 14 -3.09 7.84 6.13
N ASN A 15 -2.26 8.85 5.91
CA ASN A 15 -1.65 9.57 7.02
C ASN A 15 -2.58 10.68 7.52
N VAL A 16 -2.95 10.66 8.80
CA VAL A 16 -3.84 11.68 9.40
C VAL A 16 -3.21 13.07 9.46
N LYS A 17 -1.88 13.14 9.60
CA LYS A 17 -1.12 14.41 9.55
C LYS A 17 -0.88 14.88 8.12
N ARG A 18 -0.94 13.97 7.13
CA ARG A 18 -0.70 14.23 5.70
C ARG A 18 -1.79 13.56 4.84
N PRO A 19 -3.01 14.12 4.81
CA PRO A 19 -4.15 13.50 4.13
C PRO A 19 -3.95 13.33 2.62
N SER A 20 -3.02 14.08 2.03
CA SER A 20 -2.64 13.95 0.61
C SER A 20 -1.70 12.78 0.33
N VAL A 21 -1.28 12.00 1.33
CA VAL A 21 -0.33 10.89 1.15
C VAL A 21 -0.99 9.58 1.55
N GLY A 22 -1.06 8.65 0.59
CA GLY A 22 -1.38 7.25 0.82
C GLY A 22 -0.13 6.39 0.79
N LEU A 23 -0.07 5.39 1.66
CA LEU A 23 0.93 4.35 1.69
C LEU A 23 0.28 3.04 1.26
N TYR A 24 0.87 2.38 0.28
CA TYR A 24 0.46 1.05 -0.17
C TYR A 24 1.49 0.02 0.27
N VAL A 25 1.04 -1.07 0.88
CA VAL A 25 1.85 -2.18 1.37
C VAL A 25 1.26 -3.50 0.85
N PRO A 26 2.06 -4.52 0.48
CA PRO A 26 1.57 -5.86 0.16
C PRO A 26 0.67 -6.40 1.26
N LYS A 27 -0.49 -6.93 0.86
CA LYS A 27 -1.43 -7.53 1.79
C LYS A 27 -0.74 -8.66 2.56
N GLY A 28 -0.82 -8.58 3.89
CA GLY A 28 -0.20 -9.53 4.79
C GLY A 28 1.25 -9.21 5.16
N GLU A 29 1.83 -8.12 4.66
CA GLU A 29 3.02 -7.51 5.27
C GLU A 29 2.62 -6.50 6.34
N ASP A 30 3.41 -6.46 7.41
CA ASP A 30 3.30 -5.41 8.42
C ASP A 30 3.74 -4.06 7.85
N LEU A 31 3.24 -2.98 8.47
CA LEU A 31 3.71 -1.63 8.15
C LEU A 31 5.24 -1.58 8.28
N PRO A 32 5.95 -1.08 7.25
CA PRO A 32 7.40 -0.91 7.30
C PRO A 32 7.80 0.00 8.47
N ASP A 33 9.09 0.09 8.77
CA ASP A 33 9.59 0.91 9.88
C ASP A 33 9.43 2.42 9.60
N LEU A 34 8.19 2.88 9.72
CA LEU A 34 7.77 4.25 9.51
C LEU A 34 7.80 4.99 10.84
N ALA A 35 8.38 6.19 10.82
CA ALA A 35 8.13 7.16 11.88
C ALA A 35 6.62 7.42 11.94
N ASP A 36 6.07 7.34 13.15
CA ASP A 36 4.66 7.59 13.43
C ASP A 36 3.67 6.59 12.79
N LYS A 37 3.89 5.27 12.95
CA LYS A 37 2.91 4.23 12.54
C LYS A 37 1.48 4.50 13.01
N GLU A 38 1.33 5.15 14.16
CA GLU A 38 0.04 5.55 14.73
C GLU A 38 -0.71 6.60 13.90
N ASP A 39 0.00 7.40 13.09
CA ASP A 39 -0.62 8.36 12.18
C ASP A 39 -1.16 7.71 10.90
N TRP A 40 -0.81 6.45 10.63
CA TRP A 40 -1.23 5.72 9.44
C TRP A 40 -2.49 4.91 9.74
N VAL A 41 -3.61 5.39 9.20
CA VAL A 41 -4.91 4.75 9.38
C VAL A 41 -5.19 3.88 8.17
N PHE A 42 -5.46 2.59 8.42
CA PHE A 42 -5.90 1.67 7.38
C PHE A 42 -7.22 2.19 6.77
N GLU A 43 -7.23 2.35 5.46
CA GLU A 43 -8.41 2.75 4.70
C GLU A 43 -9.10 1.51 4.13
N GLY A 44 -8.34 0.66 3.44
CA GLY A 44 -8.90 -0.46 2.69
C GLY A 44 -7.84 -1.22 1.89
N THR A 45 -8.26 -2.34 1.30
CA THR A 45 -7.41 -3.20 0.47
C THR A 45 -7.80 -3.06 -1.00
N PHE A 46 -6.80 -2.89 -1.86
CA PHE A 46 -6.98 -2.69 -3.30
C PHE A 46 -6.21 -3.75 -4.09
N ALA A 47 -6.80 -4.26 -5.17
CA ALA A 47 -6.11 -5.16 -6.08
C ALA A 47 -5.03 -4.42 -6.89
N ARG A 48 -3.91 -5.09 -7.21
CA ARG A 48 -2.81 -4.54 -8.01
C ARG A 48 -3.28 -3.89 -9.30
N ASP A 49 -4.21 -4.53 -10.00
CA ASP A 49 -4.72 -4.06 -11.30
C ASP A 49 -5.46 -2.71 -11.20
N LEU A 50 -5.89 -2.31 -9.99
CA LEU A 50 -6.50 -1.00 -9.71
C LEU A 50 -5.47 0.08 -9.38
N LEU A 51 -4.20 -0.30 -9.15
CA LEU A 51 -3.15 0.63 -8.78
C LEU A 51 -2.35 1.11 -9.99
N PRO A 52 -1.91 2.38 -10.00
CA PRO A 52 -0.98 2.86 -11.01
C PRO A 52 0.33 2.07 -11.03
N ALA A 53 0.92 1.88 -12.21
CA ALA A 53 2.20 1.16 -12.36
C ALA A 53 3.30 1.72 -11.45
N SER A 54 3.35 3.05 -11.26
CA SER A 54 4.32 3.71 -10.38
C SER A 54 4.23 3.24 -8.92
N VAL A 55 3.03 2.91 -8.44
CA VAL A 55 2.82 2.36 -7.09
C VAL A 55 3.30 0.92 -7.04
N GLN A 56 2.93 0.11 -8.03
CA GLN A 56 3.34 -1.29 -8.11
C GLN A 56 4.87 -1.45 -8.16
N ASP A 57 5.55 -0.63 -8.97
CA ASP A 57 7.01 -0.61 -9.07
C ASP A 57 7.67 -0.17 -7.77
N GLY A 58 7.10 0.84 -7.09
CA GLY A 58 7.58 1.29 -5.79
C GLY A 58 7.51 0.18 -4.73
N ILE A 59 6.39 -0.54 -4.67
CA ILE A 59 6.19 -1.67 -3.76
C ILE A 59 7.16 -2.80 -4.08
N LYS A 60 7.32 -3.14 -5.37
CA LYS A 60 8.24 -4.20 -5.79
C LYS A 60 9.71 -3.87 -5.45
N ALA A 61 10.08 -2.60 -5.47
CA ALA A 61 11.44 -2.16 -5.18
C ALA A 61 11.73 -2.01 -3.67
N ASN A 62 10.77 -1.55 -2.88
CA ASN A 62 10.98 -1.16 -1.47
C ASN A 62 10.12 -1.93 -0.46
N GLY A 63 9.26 -2.84 -0.90
CA GLY A 63 8.22 -3.47 -0.07
C GLY A 63 7.00 -2.57 0.19
N HIS A 64 7.04 -1.30 -0.18
CA HIS A 64 5.94 -0.36 -0.02
C HIS A 64 6.05 0.79 -1.03
N ALA A 65 4.96 1.52 -1.25
CA ALA A 65 4.98 2.72 -2.07
C ALA A 65 4.14 3.84 -1.48
N PHE A 66 4.64 5.06 -1.61
CA PHE A 66 3.90 6.27 -1.30
C PHE A 66 3.25 6.82 -2.56
N ARG A 67 1.98 7.17 -2.46
CA ARG A 67 1.21 7.84 -3.50
C ARG A 67 0.73 9.18 -2.98
N ASN A 68 1.06 10.23 -3.71
CA ASN A 68 0.42 11.52 -3.50
C ASN A 68 -0.98 11.51 -4.16
N MET A 69 -2.00 11.94 -3.43
CA MET A 69 -3.41 12.01 -3.87
C MET A 69 -3.86 13.43 -4.25
N ASN A 70 -2.92 14.36 -4.39
CA ASN A 70 -3.17 15.73 -4.83
C ASN A 70 -3.41 15.85 -6.34
#